data_AF-A0A2K8KWV7-F1
#
_entry.id   AF-A0A2K8KWV7-F1
#
_cell.length_a   1.000
_cell.length_b   1.000
_cell.length_c   1.000
_cell.angle_alpha   90.00
_cell.angle_beta   90.00
_cell.angle_gamma   90.00
#
_symmetry.space_group_name_H-M   'P 1'
#
loop_
_entity.id
_entity.type
_entity.pdbx_description
1 polymer ?
#
loop_
_entity_poly.entity_id
_entity_poly.type
_entity_poly.pdbx_seq_one_letter_code
_entity_poly.pdbx_strand_id
1 'polypeptide(L)'
;MKRILMALLAVMFMIPAAHAVTKAEDIATTIMLRGHACPGRTVSNISEREDGSGNKTIRATCPNGARYQINVSANGRVTVRRLN
;
A
#
# COMPACT_ATOMS: atom_id res chain seq x y z
N MET A 1 -9.34 42.74 14.71
CA MET A 1 -9.88 41.36 14.76
C MET A 1 -10.00 40.71 13.38
N LYS A 2 -10.62 41.35 12.37
CA LYS A 2 -10.79 40.79 11.00
C LYS A 2 -9.49 40.39 10.28
N ARG A 3 -8.39 41.14 10.49
CA ARG A 3 -7.07 40.85 9.90
C ARG A 3 -6.37 39.62 10.49
N ILE A 4 -6.59 39.37 11.79
CA ILE A 4 -6.04 38.19 12.49
C ILE A 4 -6.80 36.93 12.05
N LEU A 5 -8.12 37.04 11.88
CA LEU A 5 -8.95 35.96 11.37
C LEU A 5 -8.57 35.54 9.94
N MET A 6 -8.24 36.51 9.06
CA MET A 6 -7.77 36.20 7.70
C MET A 6 -6.37 35.58 7.67
N ALA A 7 -5.47 35.99 8.57
CA ALA A 7 -4.15 35.38 8.68
C ALA A 7 -4.23 33.91 9.15
N LEU A 8 -5.11 33.60 10.11
CA LEU A 8 -5.35 32.23 10.58
C LEU A 8 -5.96 31.32 9.50
N LEU A 9 -6.84 31.87 8.65
CA LEU A 9 -7.43 31.11 7.55
C LEU A 9 -6.39 30.76 6.47
N ALA A 10 -5.44 31.66 6.19
CA ALA A 10 -4.36 31.42 5.23
C ALA A 10 -3.38 30.33 5.69
N VAL A 11 -3.16 30.18 6.99
CA VAL A 11 -2.28 29.13 7.55
C VAL A 11 -2.89 27.73 7.39
N MET A 12 -4.23 27.59 7.40
CA MET A 12 -4.88 26.28 7.17
C MET A 12 -4.67 25.74 5.76
N PHE A 13 -4.49 26.59 4.75
CA PHE A 13 -4.23 26.16 3.36
C PHE A 13 -2.78 25.79 3.09
N MET A 14 -1.86 26.06 4.03
CA MET A 14 -0.45 25.69 3.92
C MET A 14 -0.12 24.34 4.55
N ILE A 15 -1.10 23.60 5.07
CA ILE A 15 -0.86 22.26 5.59
C ILE A 15 -0.66 21.33 4.38
N PRO A 16 0.56 20.78 4.16
CA PRO A 16 0.76 19.83 3.08
C PRO A 16 -0.16 18.63 3.31
N ALA A 17 -0.91 18.24 2.27
CA ALA A 17 -1.68 17.01 2.31
C ALA A 17 -0.71 15.86 2.55
N ALA A 18 -0.72 15.29 3.75
CA ALA A 18 -0.01 14.07 4.05
C ALA A 18 -0.67 12.96 3.22
N HIS A 19 -0.13 12.72 2.02
CA HIS A 19 -0.62 11.67 1.14
C HIS A 19 -0.31 10.32 1.80
N ALA A 20 -1.32 9.71 2.41
CA ALA A 20 -1.24 8.35 2.89
C ALA A 20 -0.84 7.43 1.72
N VAL A 21 0.14 6.57 1.95
CA VAL A 21 0.60 5.59 0.96
C VAL A 21 -0.59 4.76 0.51
N THR A 22 -0.77 4.63 -0.79
CA THR A 22 -1.90 3.84 -1.31
C THR A 22 -1.66 2.36 -1.06
N LYS A 23 -2.74 1.58 -0.96
CA LYS A 23 -2.66 0.12 -0.80
C LYS A 23 -1.81 -0.55 -1.88
N ALA A 24 -1.87 -0.04 -3.12
CA ALA A 24 -1.08 -0.57 -4.23
C ALA A 24 0.43 -0.30 -4.04
N GLU A 25 0.80 0.87 -3.52
CA GLU A 25 2.19 1.20 -3.19
C GLU A 25 2.72 0.39 -2.01
N ASP A 26 1.88 0.17 -0.99
CA ASP A 26 2.24 -0.65 0.17
C ASP A 26 2.48 -2.12 -0.21
N ILE A 27 1.63 -2.68 -1.09
CA ILE A 27 1.81 -4.02 -1.64
C ILE A 27 3.10 -4.11 -2.48
N ALA A 28 3.35 -3.15 -3.37
CA ALA A 28 4.56 -3.11 -4.18
C ALA A 28 5.81 -3.10 -3.28
N THR A 29 5.80 -2.23 -2.27
CA THR A 29 6.87 -2.10 -1.28
C THR A 29 7.07 -3.40 -0.52
N THR A 30 6.00 -4.05 -0.07
CA THR A 30 6.06 -5.33 0.65
C THR A 30 6.72 -6.43 -0.19
N ILE A 31 6.39 -6.53 -1.48
CA ILE A 31 7.00 -7.51 -2.40
C ILE A 31 8.51 -7.24 -2.53
N MET A 32 8.91 -5.97 -2.69
CA MET A 32 10.30 -5.57 -2.79
C MET A 32 11.10 -5.83 -1.51
N LEU A 33 10.55 -5.46 -0.35
CA LEU A 33 11.18 -5.68 0.96
C LEU A 33 11.37 -7.17 1.29
N ARG A 34 10.63 -8.06 0.62
CA ARG A 34 10.78 -9.52 0.73
C ARG A 34 11.73 -10.11 -0.32
N GLY A 35 12.45 -9.27 -1.06
CA GLY A 35 13.51 -9.68 -1.97
C GLY A 35 13.05 -10.03 -3.38
N HIS A 36 11.81 -9.67 -3.75
CA HIS A 36 11.27 -9.95 -5.09
C HIS A 36 11.32 -8.70 -5.99
N ALA A 37 11.63 -8.92 -7.27
CA ALA A 37 11.62 -7.85 -8.26
C ALA A 37 10.17 -7.45 -8.61
N CYS A 38 9.77 -6.25 -8.18
CA CYS A 38 8.54 -5.58 -8.54
C CYS A 38 8.87 -4.14 -8.95
N PRO A 39 9.33 -3.91 -10.19
CA PRO A 39 9.81 -2.60 -10.60
C PRO A 39 8.64 -1.60 -10.66
N GLY A 40 8.89 -0.36 -10.23
CA GLY A 40 7.88 0.68 -10.14
C GLY A 40 7.34 0.87 -8.71
N ARG A 41 6.42 1.83 -8.55
CA ARG A 41 5.88 2.19 -7.23
C ARG A 41 4.57 1.50 -6.88
N THR A 42 3.91 0.86 -7.84
CA THR A 42 2.52 0.40 -7.70
C THR A 42 2.31 -0.94 -8.40
N VAL A 43 1.31 -1.70 -7.95
CA VAL A 43 0.84 -2.95 -8.55
C VAL A 43 -0.57 -2.81 -9.11
N SER A 44 -0.95 -3.74 -9.98
CA SER A 44 -2.28 -3.86 -10.56
C SER A 44 -2.93 -5.21 -10.22
N ASN A 45 -4.19 -5.40 -10.63
CA ASN A 45 -4.92 -6.68 -10.48
C ASN A 45 -4.91 -7.22 -9.04
N ILE A 46 -5.15 -6.34 -8.07
CA ILE A 46 -5.15 -6.69 -6.66
C ILE A 46 -6.41 -7.49 -6.33
N SER A 47 -6.23 -8.72 -5.82
CA SER A 47 -7.31 -9.51 -5.23
C SER A 47 -6.95 -9.86 -3.79
N GLU A 48 -7.85 -9.65 -2.84
CA GLU A 48 -7.64 -10.00 -1.43
C GLU A 48 -8.76 -10.92 -0.96
N ARG A 49 -8.39 -11.92 -0.16
CA ARG A 49 -9.31 -12.79 0.56
C ARG A 49 -8.82 -12.95 1.99
N GLU A 50 -9.74 -12.89 2.94
CA GLU A 50 -9.50 -13.23 4.33
C GLU A 50 -10.27 -14.52 4.66
N ASP A 51 -9.67 -15.42 5.43
CA ASP A 51 -10.34 -16.61 5.94
C ASP A 51 -10.97 -16.37 7.31
N GLY A 52 -11.76 -17.34 7.80
CA GLY A 52 -12.41 -17.23 9.12
C GLY A 52 -11.45 -17.25 10.31
N SER A 53 -10.15 -17.47 10.09
CA SER A 53 -9.11 -17.42 11.11
C SER A 53 -8.33 -16.10 11.09
N GLY A 54 -8.69 -15.16 10.21
CA GLY A 54 -8.02 -13.85 10.07
C GLY A 54 -6.75 -13.89 9.22
N ASN A 55 -6.47 -14.98 8.49
CA ASN A 55 -5.36 -14.99 7.54
C ASN A 55 -5.80 -14.34 6.23
N LYS A 56 -4.95 -13.48 5.68
CA LYS A 56 -5.18 -12.78 4.41
C LYS A 56 -4.29 -13.36 3.33
N THR A 57 -4.89 -13.57 2.15
CA THR A 57 -4.20 -13.88 0.91
C THR A 57 -4.43 -12.75 -0.08
N ILE A 58 -3.35 -12.05 -0.45
CA ILE A 58 -3.38 -10.96 -1.42
C ILE A 58 -2.65 -11.44 -2.67
N ARG A 59 -3.22 -11.21 -3.85
CA ARG A 59 -2.53 -11.41 -5.14
C ARG A 59 -2.46 -10.09 -5.88
N ALA A 60 -1.35 -9.85 -6.55
CA ALA A 60 -1.15 -8.64 -7.32
C ALA A 60 -0.18 -8.89 -8.49
N THR A 61 -0.23 -8.01 -9.48
CA THR A 61 0.62 -8.03 -10.68
C THR A 61 1.51 -6.79 -10.69
N CYS A 62 2.82 -7.02 -10.68
CA CYS A 62 3.83 -5.97 -10.83
C CYS A 62 3.88 -5.43 -12.26
N PRO A 63 4.40 -4.21 -12.48
CA PRO A 63 4.51 -3.60 -13.82
C PRO A 63 5.30 -4.42 -14.85
N ASN A 64 6.24 -5.27 -14.42
CA ASN A 64 6.95 -6.21 -15.29
C ASN A 64 6.13 -7.47 -15.66
N GLY A 65 4.84 -7.51 -15.31
CA GLY A 65 3.96 -8.67 -15.53
C GLY A 65 4.13 -9.81 -14.53
N ALA A 66 5.10 -9.73 -13.59
CA ALA A 66 5.27 -10.75 -12.57
C ALA A 66 4.10 -10.71 -11.59
N ARG A 67 3.50 -11.88 -11.33
CA ARG A 67 2.38 -12.04 -10.40
C ARG A 67 2.90 -12.58 -9.08
N TYR A 68 2.41 -12.05 -7.98
CA TYR A 68 2.80 -12.47 -6.64
C TYR A 68 1.58 -12.78 -5.79
N GLN A 69 1.75 -13.73 -4.87
CA GLN A 69 0.84 -13.99 -3.77
C GLN A 69 1.54 -13.65 -2.47
N ILE A 70 0.86 -12.88 -1.64
CA ILE A 70 1.29 -12.44 -0.32
C ILE A 70 0.32 -13.10 0.67
N ASN A 71 0.84 -13.91 1.58
CA ASN A 71 0.04 -14.46 2.67
C ASN A 71 0.44 -13.76 3.96
N VAL A 72 -0.55 -13.19 4.64
CA VAL A 72 -0.43 -12.57 5.96
C VAL A 72 -1.21 -13.44 6.92
N SER A 73 -0.53 -14.06 7.88
CA SER A 73 -1.22 -14.82 8.92
C SER A 73 -1.86 -13.88 9.94
N ALA A 74 -2.82 -14.39 10.71
CA ALA A 74 -3.49 -13.64 11.77
C ALA A 74 -2.53 -13.06 12.84
N ASN A 75 -1.35 -13.67 13.02
CA ASN A 75 -0.29 -13.18 13.91
C ASN A 75 0.71 -12.22 13.22
N GLY A 76 0.43 -11.78 12.00
CA GLY A 76 1.22 -10.76 11.28
C GLY A 76 2.46 -11.30 10.53
N ARG A 77 2.64 -12.62 10.43
CA ARG A 77 3.72 -13.18 9.60
C ARG A 77 3.39 -13.01 8.12
N VAL A 78 4.29 -12.36 7.38
CA VAL A 78 4.14 -12.11 5.94
C VAL A 78 5.06 -13.04 5.15
N THR A 79 4.49 -13.70 4.15
CA THR A 79 5.24 -14.49 3.15
C THR A 79 4.86 -14.04 1.75
N VAL A 80 5.82 -14.02 0.84
CA VAL A 80 5.61 -13.62 -0.56
C VAL A 80 6.12 -14.74 -1.45
N ARG A 81 5.35 -15.08 -2.48
CA ARG A 81 5.72 -16.09 -3.48
C ARG A 81 5.32 -15.62 -4.86
N ARG A 82 6.19 -15.84 -5.84
CA ARG A 82 5.85 -15.61 -7.26
C ARG A 82 4.85 -16.67 -7.73
N LEU A 83 3.87 -16.24 -8.53
CA LEU A 83 2.93 -17.11 -9.22
C LEU A 83 3.46 -17.33 -10.66
N ASN A 84 3.43 -18.59 -11.11
CA ASN A 84 3.74 -18.96 -12.49
C ASN A 84 2.58 -18.63 -13.42
#